data_AF-A0A7V8ZLR7-F1
#
_entry.id   AF-A0A7V8ZLR7-F1
#
_cell.length_a   1.000
_cell.length_b   1.000
_cell.length_c   1.000
_cell.angle_alpha   90.00
_cell.angle_beta   90.00
_cell.angle_gamma   90.00
#
_symmetry.space_group_name_H-M   'P 1'
#
loop_
_entity.id
_entity.type
_entity.pdbx_description
1 polymer ?
#
loop_
_entity_poly.entity_id
_entity_poly.type
_entity_poly.pdbx_seq_one_letter_code
_entity_poly.pdbx_strand_id
1 'polypeptide(L)'
;MTPAARIGLLASLLLLGLLAIRGGQGPQSPPTASAFASPTAESRARGLRFEGVTPGDQQAVLAAIGRSRPEAQRLFDAVSGLIVVRVGPLGRGEAGSSTSSSAGYDVQLDVAGVTAALGARGVERLVLHELGHVVDAALVPDALKTSLDAGIPAGYGCEDGVTGSCAIREERFAESFAKWAMDDIGLNLDLGYKVLPPAQPLAVWGAPLAALGG
;
A
#
# COMPACT_ATOMS: atom_id res chain seq x y z
N MET A 1 32.03 30.91 -17.99
CA MET A 1 32.23 29.45 -17.85
C MET A 1 31.01 28.89 -17.14
N THR A 2 30.09 28.28 -17.87
CA THR A 2 28.81 27.74 -17.38
C THR A 2 28.96 26.25 -17.04
N PRO A 3 28.46 25.77 -15.89
CA PRO A 3 28.46 24.35 -15.60
C PRO A 3 27.30 23.68 -16.34
N ALA A 4 27.62 22.68 -17.16
CA ALA A 4 26.67 21.85 -17.89
C ALA A 4 25.93 20.92 -16.92
N ALA A 5 24.59 20.95 -16.98
CA ALA A 5 23.72 20.01 -16.29
C ALA A 5 23.84 18.62 -16.94
N ARG A 6 24.17 17.61 -16.13
CA ARG A 6 24.11 16.19 -16.52
C ARG A 6 22.75 15.64 -16.10
N ILE A 7 21.85 15.47 -17.06
CA ILE A 7 20.60 14.71 -16.90
C ILE A 7 20.99 13.23 -16.99
N GLY A 8 20.94 12.52 -15.87
CA GLY A 8 21.09 11.07 -15.81
C GLY A 8 19.76 10.39 -16.12
N LEU A 9 19.69 9.72 -17.25
CA LEU A 9 18.57 8.85 -17.65
C LEU A 9 18.71 7.51 -16.90
N LEU A 10 17.87 7.26 -15.90
CA LEU A 10 17.75 5.94 -15.26
C LEU A 10 16.73 5.12 -16.05
N ALA A 11 17.23 4.16 -16.82
CA ALA A 11 16.41 3.16 -17.50
C ALA A 11 16.10 2.02 -16.52
N SER A 12 14.82 1.82 -16.23
CA SER A 12 14.32 0.70 -15.44
C SER A 12 14.19 -0.55 -16.31
N LEU A 13 14.78 -1.65 -15.86
CA LEU A 13 14.67 -2.99 -16.45
C LEU A 13 14.21 -3.93 -15.32
N LEU A 14 12.94 -4.31 -15.34
CA LEU A 14 12.35 -5.33 -14.46
C LEU A 14 11.97 -6.55 -15.31
N LEU A 15 12.54 -7.71 -14.98
CA LEU A 15 12.23 -9.01 -15.57
C LEU A 15 11.78 -9.94 -14.44
N LEU A 16 10.53 -10.41 -14.48
CA LEU A 16 10.11 -11.58 -13.71
C LEU A 16 9.38 -12.59 -14.60
N GLY A 17 9.82 -13.84 -14.50
CA GLY A 17 9.33 -14.97 -15.28
C GLY A 17 7.97 -15.48 -14.80
N LEU A 18 7.06 -15.66 -15.75
CA LEU A 18 5.78 -16.34 -15.57
C LEU A 18 5.98 -17.85 -15.68
N LEU A 19 5.72 -18.58 -14.59
CA LEU A 19 5.49 -20.01 -14.62
C LEU A 19 3.99 -20.28 -14.74
N ALA A 20 3.55 -20.87 -15.85
CA ALA A 20 2.18 -21.29 -16.07
C ALA A 20 1.92 -22.65 -15.40
N ILE A 21 1.04 -22.70 -14.41
CA ILE A 21 0.53 -23.96 -13.83
C ILE A 21 -0.90 -24.17 -14.32
N ARG A 22 -1.10 -25.16 -15.22
CA ARG A 22 -2.41 -25.73 -15.54
C ARG A 22 -2.58 -27.01 -14.72
N GLY A 23 -3.46 -26.99 -13.72
CA GLY A 23 -3.87 -28.18 -12.95
C GLY A 23 -5.39 -28.17 -12.76
N GLY A 24 -6.03 -29.31 -13.00
CA GLY A 24 -7.49 -29.48 -13.00
C GLY A 24 -8.15 -29.23 -11.64
N GLN A 25 -9.33 -28.62 -11.67
CA GLN A 25 -10.16 -28.34 -10.49
C GLN A 25 -11.03 -29.56 -10.16
N GLY A 26 -10.62 -30.32 -9.14
CA GLY A 26 -11.54 -31.19 -8.40
C GLY A 26 -12.44 -30.36 -7.45
N PRO A 27 -13.50 -30.94 -6.88
CA PRO A 27 -14.38 -30.26 -5.93
C PRO A 27 -13.57 -29.79 -4.71
N GLN A 28 -13.35 -28.48 -4.62
CA GLN A 28 -12.63 -27.85 -3.53
C GLN A 28 -13.48 -27.90 -2.26
N SER A 29 -12.93 -28.47 -1.19
CA SER A 29 -13.46 -28.27 0.16
C SER A 29 -13.57 -26.77 0.46
N PRO A 30 -14.57 -26.33 1.24
CA PRO A 30 -14.73 -24.92 1.57
C PRO A 30 -13.42 -24.39 2.18
N PRO A 31 -12.94 -23.21 1.74
CA PRO A 31 -11.68 -22.66 2.20
C PRO A 31 -11.68 -22.56 3.72
N THR A 32 -10.66 -23.14 4.34
CA THR A 32 -10.41 -23.01 5.78
C THR A 32 -10.29 -21.52 6.12
N ALA A 33 -10.84 -21.11 7.26
CA ALA A 33 -10.87 -19.72 7.71
C ALA A 33 -9.52 -19.02 7.49
N SER A 34 -9.61 -17.78 7.00
CA SER A 34 -8.50 -16.97 6.47
C SER A 34 -7.25 -16.99 7.36
N ALA A 35 -6.09 -17.24 6.77
CA ALA A 35 -4.80 -17.41 7.46
C ALA A 35 -4.19 -16.10 8.01
N PHE A 36 -4.94 -14.99 8.02
CA PHE A 36 -4.46 -13.66 8.38
C PHE A 36 -4.78 -13.28 9.83
N ALA A 37 -3.89 -12.52 10.44
CA ALA A 37 -4.13 -11.94 11.76
C ALA A 37 -5.30 -10.94 11.69
N SER A 38 -6.32 -11.18 12.51
CA SER A 38 -7.48 -10.30 12.66
C SER A 38 -7.35 -9.41 13.89
N PRO A 39 -7.80 -8.14 13.84
CA PRO A 39 -7.77 -7.26 15.01
C PRO A 39 -8.59 -7.77 16.19
N THR A 40 -8.03 -7.63 17.39
CA THR A 40 -8.68 -7.86 18.67
C THR A 40 -8.59 -6.61 19.54
N ALA A 41 -9.32 -6.56 20.67
CA ALA A 41 -9.15 -5.49 21.65
C ALA A 41 -7.70 -5.44 22.18
N GLU A 42 -7.09 -6.60 22.38
CA GLU A 42 -5.70 -6.72 22.82
C GLU A 42 -4.73 -6.21 21.75
N SER A 43 -4.93 -6.56 20.47
CA SER A 43 -4.05 -6.06 19.42
C SER A 43 -4.13 -4.55 19.28
N ARG A 44 -5.33 -3.96 19.37
CA ARG A 44 -5.50 -2.50 19.31
C ARG A 44 -4.74 -1.78 20.43
N ALA A 45 -4.76 -2.33 21.65
CA ALA A 45 -4.07 -1.73 22.80
C ALA A 45 -2.53 -1.71 22.68
N ARG A 46 -1.93 -2.55 21.82
CA ARG A 46 -0.46 -2.61 21.67
C ARG A 46 0.11 -1.45 20.86
N GLY A 47 -0.67 -0.84 19.97
CA GLY A 47 -0.19 0.21 19.08
C GLY A 47 0.84 -0.27 18.05
N LEU A 48 1.22 0.63 17.13
CA LEU A 48 2.21 0.38 16.08
C LEU A 48 3.61 0.11 16.66
N ARG A 49 4.29 -0.94 16.21
CA ARG A 49 5.66 -1.27 16.64
C ARG A 49 6.69 -0.91 15.57
N PHE A 50 7.87 -0.50 16.01
CA PHE A 50 9.00 -0.17 15.15
C PHE A 50 10.21 -1.02 15.56
N GLU A 51 10.85 -1.68 14.60
CA GLU A 51 12.03 -2.53 14.85
C GLU A 51 13.24 -2.04 14.05
N GLY A 52 14.29 -1.62 14.75
CA GLY A 52 15.52 -1.11 14.12
C GLY A 52 15.36 0.23 13.38
N VAL A 53 14.27 0.97 13.63
CA VAL A 53 13.95 2.24 12.96
C VAL A 53 14.51 3.42 13.74
N THR A 54 15.07 4.41 13.03
CA THR A 54 15.58 5.64 13.67
C THR A 54 14.41 6.53 14.15
N PRO A 55 14.62 7.40 15.15
CA PRO A 55 13.56 8.33 15.58
C PRO A 55 13.03 9.24 14.46
N GLY A 56 13.89 9.64 13.52
CA GLY A 56 13.50 10.47 12.38
C GLY A 56 12.57 9.74 11.42
N ASP A 57 12.91 8.50 11.08
CA ASP A 57 12.06 7.67 10.20
C ASP A 57 10.75 7.29 10.90
N GLN A 58 10.79 6.97 12.20
CA GLN A 58 9.59 6.73 13.00
C GLN A 58 8.68 7.96 12.97
N GLN A 59 9.24 9.16 13.15
CA GLN A 59 8.47 10.39 13.05
C GLN A 59 7.87 10.59 11.65
N ALA A 60 8.60 10.26 10.59
CA ALA A 60 8.09 10.37 9.22
C ALA A 60 6.87 9.46 8.99
N VAL A 61 6.93 8.21 9.45
CA VAL A 61 5.81 7.25 9.37
C VAL A 61 4.61 7.75 10.19
N LEU A 62 4.83 8.13 11.45
CA LEU A 62 3.77 8.63 12.33
C LEU A 62 3.15 9.92 11.79
N ALA A 63 3.94 10.79 11.17
CA ALA A 63 3.45 12.03 10.59
C ALA A 63 2.64 11.80 9.31
N ALA A 64 2.99 10.79 8.49
CA ALA A 64 2.16 10.38 7.35
C ALA A 64 0.79 9.86 7.81
N ILE A 65 0.76 9.02 8.85
CA ILE A 65 -0.49 8.56 9.49
C ILE A 65 -1.28 9.76 10.02
N GLY A 66 -0.65 10.64 10.80
CA GLY A 66 -1.33 11.79 11.42
C GLY A 66 -1.83 12.85 10.44
N ARG A 67 -1.27 12.92 9.22
CA ARG A 67 -1.76 13.79 8.14
C ARG A 67 -2.82 13.15 7.26
N SER A 68 -3.00 11.83 7.33
CA SER A 68 -4.08 11.16 6.61
C SER A 68 -5.44 11.62 7.11
N ARG A 69 -6.48 11.38 6.31
CA ARG A 69 -7.87 11.65 6.68
C ARG A 69 -8.24 11.01 8.02
N PRO A 70 -9.09 11.65 8.84
CA PRO A 70 -9.53 11.08 10.12
C PRO A 70 -10.16 9.68 9.99
N GLU A 71 -10.84 9.41 8.88
CA GLU A 71 -11.41 8.09 8.61
C GLU A 71 -10.33 7.02 8.38
N ALA A 72 -9.25 7.35 7.68
CA ALA A 72 -8.11 6.45 7.50
C ALA A 72 -7.35 6.23 8.83
N GLN A 73 -7.17 7.28 9.63
CA GLN A 73 -6.58 7.18 10.97
C GLN A 73 -7.30 6.14 11.84
N ARG A 74 -8.64 6.15 11.86
CA ARG A 74 -9.42 5.15 12.61
C ARG A 74 -9.20 3.71 12.10
N LEU A 75 -8.99 3.52 10.81
CA LEU A 75 -8.65 2.21 10.26
C LEU A 75 -7.26 1.78 10.70
N PHE A 76 -6.28 2.69 10.70
CA PHE A 76 -4.95 2.41 11.20
C PHE A 76 -4.94 2.08 12.69
N ASP A 77 -5.69 2.81 13.51
CA ASP A 77 -5.86 2.51 14.94
C ASP A 77 -6.47 1.11 15.16
N ALA A 78 -7.36 0.67 14.27
CA ALA A 78 -7.94 -0.66 14.34
C ALA A 78 -6.92 -1.79 14.08
N VAL A 79 -5.89 -1.55 13.27
CA VAL A 79 -4.89 -2.56 12.89
C VAL A 79 -3.52 -2.38 13.53
N SER A 80 -3.24 -1.23 14.15
CA SER A 80 -1.87 -0.78 14.47
C SER A 80 -1.06 -1.80 15.27
N GLY A 81 -1.64 -2.44 16.28
CA GLY A 81 -0.90 -3.41 17.10
C GLY A 81 -0.83 -4.83 16.55
N LEU A 82 -1.14 -4.99 15.26
CA LEU A 82 -0.73 -6.12 14.44
C LEU A 82 0.50 -5.81 13.58
N ILE A 83 0.96 -4.55 13.53
CA ILE A 83 1.96 -4.09 12.56
C ILE A 83 3.32 -3.92 13.23
N VAL A 84 4.35 -4.41 12.55
CA VAL A 84 5.76 -4.08 12.80
C VAL A 84 6.29 -3.33 11.60
N VAL A 85 6.82 -2.13 11.83
CA VAL A 85 7.47 -1.32 10.80
C VAL A 85 8.98 -1.48 10.90
N ARG A 86 9.61 -1.72 9.75
CA ARG A 86 11.05 -1.73 9.55
C ARG A 86 11.41 -0.71 8.48
N VAL A 87 12.58 -0.11 8.61
CA VAL A 87 13.08 0.88 7.65
C VAL A 87 14.46 0.48 7.18
N GLY A 88 14.67 0.49 5.87
CA GLY A 88 15.92 0.11 5.24
C GLY A 88 15.72 -0.14 3.75
N PRO A 89 16.82 -0.25 2.98
CA PRO A 89 16.73 -0.49 1.55
C PRO A 89 16.03 -1.83 1.30
N LEU A 90 15.02 -1.81 0.43
CA LEU A 90 14.56 -3.02 -0.23
C LEU A 90 15.48 -3.26 -1.44
N GLY A 91 15.45 -4.46 -2.03
CA GLY A 91 16.27 -4.79 -3.19
C GLY A 91 16.03 -3.86 -4.39
N ARG A 92 16.62 -4.18 -5.54
CA ARG A 92 16.52 -3.30 -6.72
C ARG A 92 15.06 -3.10 -7.17
N GLY A 93 14.54 -1.89 -6.98
CA GLY A 93 13.31 -1.40 -7.59
C GLY A 93 12.09 -1.31 -6.67
N GLU A 94 12.19 -1.74 -5.40
CA GLU A 94 11.08 -1.69 -4.44
C GLU A 94 11.26 -0.52 -3.46
N ALA A 95 10.19 0.24 -3.24
CA ALA A 95 10.16 1.32 -2.25
C ALA A 95 9.56 0.87 -0.91
N GLY A 96 8.74 -0.18 -0.94
CA GLY A 96 8.11 -0.76 0.23
C GLY A 96 7.63 -2.18 -0.03
N SER A 97 7.35 -2.89 1.05
CA SER A 97 6.64 -4.16 1.00
C SER A 97 5.85 -4.39 2.28
N SER A 98 4.75 -5.12 2.14
CA SER A 98 3.89 -5.54 3.23
C SER A 98 3.69 -7.04 3.16
N THR A 99 4.06 -7.76 4.22
CA THR A 99 3.89 -9.21 4.32
C THR A 99 2.98 -9.55 5.48
N SER A 100 2.10 -10.53 5.26
CA SER A 100 1.13 -10.99 6.26
C SER A 100 1.48 -12.38 6.76
N SER A 101 1.28 -12.61 8.05
CA SER A 101 1.39 -13.92 8.70
C SER A 101 0.25 -14.10 9.72
N SER A 102 0.17 -15.29 10.33
CA SER A 102 -0.74 -15.51 11.46
C SER A 102 -0.39 -14.68 12.70
N ALA A 103 0.84 -14.17 12.80
CA ALA A 103 1.31 -13.37 13.93
C ALA A 103 1.08 -11.86 13.76
N GLY A 104 0.75 -11.40 12.54
CA GLY A 104 0.61 -9.98 12.22
C GLY A 104 1.18 -9.63 10.85
N TYR A 105 1.53 -8.37 10.70
CA TYR A 105 2.00 -7.76 9.45
C TYR A 105 3.39 -7.15 9.66
N ASP A 106 4.31 -7.46 8.75
CA ASP A 106 5.62 -6.83 8.66
C ASP A 106 5.62 -5.87 7.47
N VAL A 107 5.90 -4.60 7.74
CA VAL A 107 5.92 -3.51 6.77
C VAL A 107 7.34 -2.98 6.68
N GLN A 108 7.97 -3.13 5.51
CA GLN A 108 9.31 -2.63 5.25
C GLN A 108 9.26 -1.42 4.31
N LEU A 109 9.97 -0.35 4.66
CA LEU A 109 9.94 0.93 3.94
C LEU A 109 11.35 1.43 3.61
N ASP A 110 11.61 1.80 2.35
CA ASP A 110 12.81 2.57 1.97
C ASP A 110 12.54 4.08 2.07
N VAL A 111 12.43 4.56 3.32
CA VAL A 111 12.16 5.98 3.61
C VAL A 111 13.26 6.89 3.07
N ALA A 112 14.53 6.47 3.16
CA ALA A 112 15.66 7.27 2.72
C ALA A 112 15.69 7.42 1.19
N GLY A 113 15.52 6.32 0.45
CA GLY A 113 15.46 6.34 -1.01
C GLY A 113 14.30 7.19 -1.53
N VAL A 114 13.11 6.99 -0.96
CA VAL A 114 11.92 7.78 -1.37
C VAL A 114 12.04 9.24 -0.98
N THR A 115 12.61 9.56 0.19
CA THR A 115 12.87 10.96 0.58
C THR A 115 13.80 11.64 -0.42
N ALA A 116 14.87 10.96 -0.83
CA ALA A 116 15.83 11.50 -1.78
C ALA A 116 15.21 11.73 -3.17
N ALA A 117 14.32 10.84 -3.62
CA ALA A 117 13.71 10.92 -4.94
C ALA A 117 12.49 11.87 -5.00
N LEU A 118 11.64 11.85 -3.98
CA LEU A 118 10.28 12.39 -4.03
C LEU A 118 9.89 13.24 -2.80
N GLY A 119 10.78 13.34 -1.81
CA GLY A 119 10.55 14.12 -0.59
C GLY A 119 9.42 13.60 0.28
N ALA A 120 8.92 14.46 1.17
CA ALA A 120 7.94 14.09 2.20
C ALA A 120 6.62 13.54 1.63
N ARG A 121 6.12 14.10 0.52
CA ARG A 121 4.88 13.63 -0.13
C ARG A 121 5.04 12.20 -0.67
N GLY A 122 6.22 11.86 -1.19
CA GLY A 122 6.54 10.49 -1.60
C GLY A 122 6.54 9.53 -0.41
N VAL A 123 7.15 9.93 0.72
CA VAL A 123 7.14 9.12 1.95
C VAL A 123 5.72 8.90 2.46
N GLU A 124 4.88 9.94 2.45
CA GLU A 124 3.47 9.80 2.83
C GLU A 124 2.74 8.78 1.95
N ARG A 125 2.90 8.89 0.62
CA ARG A 125 2.29 7.95 -0.32
C ARG A 125 2.78 6.53 -0.08
N LEU A 126 4.09 6.33 0.10
CA LEU A 126 4.68 5.04 0.42
C LEU A 126 4.05 4.45 1.69
N VAL A 127 4.06 5.19 2.79
CA VAL A 127 3.55 4.71 4.08
C VAL A 127 2.08 4.33 3.97
N LEU A 128 1.25 5.19 3.38
CA LEU A 128 -0.18 4.96 3.29
C LEU A 128 -0.55 3.85 2.29
N HIS A 129 0.28 3.64 1.27
CA HIS A 129 0.15 2.50 0.35
C HIS A 129 0.39 1.18 1.10
N GLU A 130 1.52 1.05 1.78
CA GLU A 130 1.84 -0.19 2.50
C GLU A 130 0.86 -0.48 3.64
N LEU A 131 0.44 0.54 4.39
CA LEU A 131 -0.62 0.37 5.39
C LEU A 131 -1.99 0.06 4.76
N GLY A 132 -2.21 0.46 3.51
CA GLY A 132 -3.37 0.07 2.71
C GLY A 132 -3.44 -1.45 2.50
N HIS A 133 -2.30 -2.10 2.22
CA HIS A 133 -2.25 -3.57 2.15
C HIS A 133 -2.67 -4.24 3.46
N VAL A 134 -2.23 -3.70 4.60
CA VAL A 134 -2.63 -4.22 5.91
C VAL A 134 -4.13 -4.04 6.14
N VAL A 135 -4.70 -2.87 5.80
CA VAL A 135 -6.14 -2.61 5.91
C VAL A 135 -6.94 -3.57 5.02
N ASP A 136 -6.52 -3.77 3.76
CA ASP A 136 -7.16 -4.71 2.82
C ASP A 136 -7.22 -6.12 3.41
N ALA A 137 -6.08 -6.60 3.92
CA ALA A 137 -5.97 -7.95 4.46
C ALA A 137 -6.75 -8.13 5.77
N ALA A 138 -6.65 -7.17 6.69
CA ALA A 138 -7.14 -7.31 8.06
C ALA A 138 -8.62 -6.93 8.25
N LEU A 139 -9.14 -5.98 7.46
CA LEU A 139 -10.44 -5.35 7.72
C LEU A 139 -11.45 -5.50 6.59
N VAL A 140 -11.02 -5.52 5.34
CA VAL A 140 -11.94 -5.39 4.19
C VAL A 140 -12.51 -6.76 3.81
N PRO A 141 -13.83 -7.00 3.92
CA PRO A 141 -14.43 -8.26 3.47
C PRO A 141 -14.35 -8.42 1.94
N ASP A 142 -14.29 -9.66 1.44
CA ASP A 142 -14.10 -9.94 0.01
C ASP A 142 -15.15 -9.31 -0.91
N ALA A 143 -16.41 -9.25 -0.46
CA ALA A 143 -17.47 -8.59 -1.21
C ALA A 143 -17.21 -7.08 -1.35
N LEU A 144 -16.68 -6.44 -0.30
CA LEU A 144 -16.31 -5.03 -0.34
C LEU A 144 -15.05 -4.81 -1.17
N LYS A 145 -14.03 -5.68 -1.07
CA LYS A 145 -12.84 -5.66 -1.92
C LYS A 145 -13.22 -5.65 -3.40
N THR A 146 -14.11 -6.56 -3.79
CA THR A 146 -14.60 -6.69 -5.16
C THR A 146 -15.33 -5.41 -5.61
N SER A 147 -16.18 -4.85 -4.75
CA SER A 147 -16.92 -3.61 -5.04
C SER A 147 -15.99 -2.40 -5.22
N LEU A 148 -14.99 -2.25 -4.33
CA LEU A 148 -14.03 -1.15 -4.38
C LEU A 148 -13.14 -1.23 -5.62
N ASP A 149 -12.66 -2.44 -5.95
CA ASP A 149 -11.82 -2.68 -7.12
C ASP A 149 -12.57 -2.40 -8.43
N ALA A 150 -13.86 -2.75 -8.52
CA ALA A 150 -14.70 -2.44 -9.67
C ALA A 150 -14.85 -0.93 -9.92
N GLY A 151 -14.64 -0.09 -8.90
CA GLY A 151 -14.64 1.37 -9.02
C GLY A 151 -13.32 1.96 -9.55
N ILE A 152 -12.26 1.16 -9.65
CA ILE A 152 -10.94 1.57 -10.14
C ILE A 152 -10.88 1.32 -11.66
N PRO A 153 -10.61 2.34 -12.49
CA PRO A 153 -10.51 2.16 -13.93
C PRO A 153 -9.44 1.13 -14.29
N ALA A 154 -9.85 0.10 -15.03
CA ALA A 154 -8.95 -0.94 -15.55
C ALA A 154 -8.13 -0.48 -16.78
N GLY A 155 -7.99 0.83 -17.04
CA GLY A 155 -7.43 1.32 -18.30
C GLY A 155 -6.64 2.63 -18.19
N TYR A 156 -5.31 2.53 -18.35
CA TYR A 156 -4.39 3.41 -19.08
C TYR A 156 -2.98 2.92 -18.73
N GLY A 157 -2.26 2.39 -19.72
CA GLY A 157 -0.88 1.95 -19.53
C GLY A 157 -0.74 0.68 -18.70
N CYS A 158 0.17 -0.16 -19.16
CA CYS A 158 0.64 -1.36 -18.48
C CYS A 158 2.16 -1.33 -18.68
N GLU A 159 2.86 -0.51 -17.90
CA GLU A 159 4.31 -0.50 -17.98
C GLU A 159 4.80 -1.83 -17.43
N ASP A 160 5.57 -2.54 -18.28
CA ASP A 160 6.20 -3.83 -17.99
C ASP A 160 5.25 -4.96 -17.52
N GLY A 161 3.94 -4.87 -17.82
CA GLY A 161 3.01 -5.97 -17.55
C GLY A 161 2.47 -6.03 -16.11
N VAL A 162 2.90 -5.14 -15.21
CA VAL A 162 2.62 -5.26 -13.76
C VAL A 162 2.11 -3.97 -13.11
N THR A 163 2.09 -2.86 -13.84
CA THR A 163 1.64 -1.55 -13.35
C THR A 163 0.33 -1.10 -14.02
N GLY A 164 -0.22 -0.01 -13.53
CA GLY A 164 -1.41 0.67 -14.04
C GLY A 164 -2.60 -0.27 -14.03
N SER A 165 -3.16 -0.51 -15.22
CA SER A 165 -4.26 -1.46 -15.41
C SER A 165 -3.87 -2.92 -15.16
N CYS A 166 -2.58 -3.25 -15.22
CA CYS A 166 -2.08 -4.60 -15.01
C CYS A 166 -1.66 -4.89 -13.56
N ALA A 167 -1.70 -3.89 -12.69
CA ALA A 167 -1.52 -4.11 -11.26
C ALA A 167 -2.58 -5.08 -10.76
N ILE A 168 -2.17 -6.03 -9.90
CA ILE A 168 -3.11 -6.94 -9.24
C ILE A 168 -4.05 -6.15 -8.33
N ARG A 169 -5.18 -6.76 -7.96
CA ARG A 169 -6.25 -6.12 -7.18
C ARG A 169 -5.73 -5.49 -5.88
N GLU A 170 -4.83 -6.19 -5.21
CA GLU A 170 -4.18 -5.78 -3.96
C GLU A 170 -3.47 -4.44 -4.13
N GLU A 171 -2.64 -4.31 -5.17
CA GLU A 171 -1.90 -3.09 -5.48
C GLU A 171 -2.82 -1.95 -5.92
N ARG A 172 -3.87 -2.26 -6.69
CA ARG A 172 -4.89 -1.27 -7.08
C ARG A 172 -5.62 -0.73 -5.87
N PHE A 173 -5.97 -1.60 -4.92
CA PHE A 173 -6.57 -1.20 -3.66
C PHE A 173 -5.62 -0.31 -2.86
N ALA A 174 -4.39 -0.77 -2.57
CA ALA A 174 -3.43 -0.04 -1.75
C ALA A 174 -3.11 1.35 -2.32
N GLU A 175 -2.92 1.44 -3.64
CA GLU A 175 -2.66 2.71 -4.31
C GLU A 175 -3.88 3.65 -4.31
N SER A 176 -5.09 3.12 -4.46
CA SER A 176 -6.33 3.92 -4.39
C SER A 176 -6.66 4.34 -2.96
N PHE A 177 -6.39 3.46 -1.99
CA PHE A 177 -6.49 3.73 -0.57
C PHE A 177 -5.56 4.86 -0.16
N ALA A 178 -4.29 4.84 -0.59
CA ALA A 178 -3.35 5.91 -0.30
C ALA A 178 -3.81 7.26 -0.87
N LYS A 179 -4.37 7.29 -2.09
CA LYS A 179 -4.98 8.51 -2.66
C LYS A 179 -6.12 9.03 -1.80
N TRP A 180 -7.04 8.13 -1.44
CA TRP A 180 -8.18 8.48 -0.60
C TRP A 180 -7.73 9.00 0.77
N ALA A 181 -6.80 8.29 1.42
CA ALA A 181 -6.28 8.63 2.73
C ALA A 181 -5.53 9.98 2.75
N MET A 182 -4.87 10.36 1.65
CA MET A 182 -4.22 11.67 1.50
C MET A 182 -5.16 12.78 1.05
N ASP A 183 -6.36 12.44 0.55
CA ASP A 183 -7.19 13.32 -0.28
C ASP A 183 -6.41 13.92 -1.47
N ASP A 184 -5.51 13.12 -2.05
CA ASP A 184 -4.60 13.52 -3.13
C ASP A 184 -4.49 12.40 -4.18
N ILE A 185 -4.96 12.69 -5.39
CA ILE A 185 -4.90 11.75 -6.51
C ILE A 185 -3.46 11.45 -6.97
N GLY A 186 -2.47 12.24 -6.55
CA GLY A 186 -1.06 11.95 -6.79
C GLY A 186 -0.52 12.48 -8.11
N LEU A 187 -1.11 13.54 -8.68
CA LEU A 187 -0.55 14.16 -9.89
C LEU A 187 0.91 14.54 -9.65
N ASN A 188 1.78 14.17 -10.60
CA ASN A 188 3.24 14.38 -10.58
C ASN A 188 3.99 13.67 -9.45
N LEU A 189 3.45 12.58 -8.91
CA LEU A 189 4.16 11.70 -7.99
C LEU A 189 4.48 10.39 -8.72
N ASP A 190 5.73 10.24 -9.15
CA ASP A 190 6.21 9.04 -9.87
C ASP A 190 6.60 7.95 -8.86
N LEU A 191 5.62 7.49 -8.09
CA LEU A 191 5.74 6.42 -7.10
C LEU A 191 4.58 5.44 -7.23
N GLY A 192 4.90 4.16 -7.06
CA GLY A 192 3.91 3.08 -7.03
C GLY A 192 3.44 2.68 -8.42
N TYR A 193 2.29 2.01 -8.45
CA TYR A 193 1.83 1.29 -9.62
C TYR A 193 1.15 2.16 -10.68
N LYS A 194 1.22 3.51 -10.61
CA LYS A 194 0.55 4.41 -11.57
C LYS A 194 -0.94 4.08 -11.81
N VAL A 195 -1.60 3.50 -10.80
CA VAL A 195 -3.01 3.14 -10.87
C VAL A 195 -3.80 4.43 -11.05
N LEU A 196 -4.80 4.46 -11.91
CA LEU A 196 -5.66 5.64 -12.00
C LEU A 196 -6.45 5.86 -10.70
N PRO A 197 -6.86 7.09 -10.37
CA PRO A 197 -7.83 7.28 -9.30
C PRO A 197 -9.14 6.55 -9.65
N PRO A 198 -9.92 6.12 -8.65
CA PRO A 198 -11.28 5.64 -8.85
C PRO A 198 -12.12 6.58 -9.75
N ALA A 199 -13.05 6.01 -10.51
CA ALA A 199 -13.90 6.79 -11.43
C ALA A 199 -14.84 7.76 -10.68
N GLN A 200 -15.22 7.38 -9.46
CA GLN A 200 -15.98 8.21 -8.53
C GLN A 200 -15.02 9.12 -7.73
N PRO A 201 -15.51 10.26 -7.20
CA PRO A 201 -14.72 11.06 -6.26
C PRO A 201 -14.17 10.21 -5.12
N LEU A 202 -12.95 10.47 -4.66
CA LEU A 202 -12.28 9.67 -3.61
C LEU A 202 -13.15 9.52 -2.36
N ALA A 203 -13.83 10.59 -1.94
CA ALA A 203 -14.75 10.55 -0.81
C ALA A 203 -15.91 9.57 -0.99
N VAL A 204 -16.43 9.43 -2.22
CA VAL A 204 -17.49 8.46 -2.54
C VAL A 204 -16.93 7.05 -2.58
N TRP A 205 -15.77 6.85 -3.21
CA TRP A 205 -15.12 5.53 -3.29
C TRP A 205 -14.76 4.99 -1.89
N GLY A 206 -14.19 5.82 -1.01
CA GLY A 206 -13.78 5.41 0.32
C GLY A 206 -14.86 5.46 1.40
N ALA A 207 -16.10 5.86 1.08
CA ALA A 207 -17.20 5.91 2.05
C ALA A 207 -17.47 4.55 2.74
N PRO A 208 -17.46 3.40 2.04
CA PRO A 208 -17.61 2.10 2.70
C PRO A 208 -16.44 1.76 3.64
N LEU A 209 -15.22 2.21 3.33
CA LEU A 209 -14.05 1.99 4.19
C LEU A 209 -14.18 2.78 5.49
N ALA A 210 -14.63 4.03 5.41
CA ALA A 210 -14.86 4.87 6.59
C ALA A 210 -15.84 4.24 7.60
N ALA A 211 -16.76 3.40 7.13
CA ALA A 211 -17.72 2.68 7.98
C ALA A 211 -17.11 1.49 8.74
N LEU A 212 -15.91 1.00 8.34
CA LEU A 212 -15.22 -0.10 9.03
C LEU A 212 -14.47 0.36 10.29
N GLY A 213 -14.13 1.64 10.38
CA GLY A 213 -13.39 2.21 11.51
C GLY A 213 -14.27 2.80 12.63
N GLY A 214 -15.57 2.48 12.63
CA GLY A 214 -16.58 2.99 13.57
C GLY A 214 -17.03 1.95 14.59
#